data_AF-A0A7J2H635-F1
#
_entry.id   AF-A0A7J2H635-F1
#
_cell.length_a   1.000
_cell.length_b   1.000
_cell.length_c   1.000
_cell.angle_alpha   90.00
_cell.angle_beta   90.00
_cell.angle_gamma   90.00
#
_symmetry.space_group_name_H-M   'P 1'
#
loop_
_entity.id
_entity.type
_entity.pdbx_description
1 polymer ?
#
loop_
_entity_poly.entity_id
_entity_poly.type
_entity_poly.pdbx_seq_one_letter_code
_entity_poly.pdbx_strand_id
1 'polypeptide(L)'
;GKPLHLFGAGNPMMMALSVAMGADLFDSASYAIYARDQRYMTPHGVYRLNEMKDLPCTCPVCVKLTVEELREMPYQERVYKLALHNLYVLRAELRRIRNAIAEGSLWELVEIRARSHPSLLRALREYEKYTAYIEKFHKVTRGVISGLFFYNATSRGRPEVFRHLSRLRDRYKPPRRDVLLLVTETSVKPFSRFGWISELASRLNTDFELRSRVHVVVVSKEYGIIPLELDSLFPLSQYESALDCRDPTVLLTVASDVEWYVRRFVASYKLVIVVYEEGYEMLVREIIRRLRRMGVRAYTKRFSTISDVLDFVKSIIGIYT
;
A
#
# COMPACT_ATOMS: atom_id res chain seq x y z
N GLY A 1 -15.80 12.56 19.83
CA GLY A 1 -16.78 11.87 18.96
C GLY A 1 -17.73 11.05 19.82
N LYS A 2 -18.84 10.56 19.25
CA LYS A 2 -19.72 9.55 19.88
C LYS A 2 -19.31 8.16 19.37
N PRO A 3 -19.36 7.09 20.18
CA PRO A 3 -19.04 5.74 19.72
C PRO A 3 -19.97 5.26 18.59
N LEU A 4 -19.42 4.53 17.61
CA LEU A 4 -20.16 3.87 16.53
C LEU A 4 -20.31 2.36 16.82
N HIS A 5 -21.55 1.90 16.92
CA HIS A 5 -21.88 0.48 17.11
C HIS A 5 -22.29 -0.16 15.78
N LEU A 6 -21.58 -1.23 15.37
CA LEU A 6 -21.91 -1.98 14.18
C LEU A 6 -22.74 -3.21 14.55
N PHE A 7 -24.07 -3.05 14.46
CA PHE A 7 -25.03 -4.09 14.84
C PHE A 7 -24.87 -5.38 14.04
N GLY A 8 -24.81 -6.52 14.74
CA GLY A 8 -24.77 -7.86 14.14
C GLY A 8 -23.42 -8.26 13.51
N ALA A 9 -22.39 -7.43 13.64
CA ALA A 9 -21.06 -7.68 13.08
C ALA A 9 -20.19 -8.60 13.95
N GLY A 10 -20.69 -9.81 14.20
CA GLY A 10 -20.06 -10.80 15.06
C GLY A 10 -19.12 -11.78 14.36
N ASN A 11 -18.57 -11.48 13.18
CA ASN A 11 -17.65 -12.37 12.46
C ASN A 11 -16.21 -11.83 12.51
N PRO A 12 -15.23 -12.60 13.02
CA PRO A 12 -13.84 -12.13 13.16
C PRO A 12 -13.23 -11.56 11.87
N MET A 13 -13.50 -12.17 10.71
CA MET A 13 -12.88 -11.77 9.44
C MET A 13 -13.12 -10.31 9.06
N MET A 14 -14.32 -9.78 9.35
CA MET A 14 -14.71 -8.43 8.93
C MET A 14 -14.37 -7.35 9.95
N MET A 15 -13.99 -7.73 11.18
CA MET A 15 -13.81 -6.77 12.28
C MET A 15 -12.69 -5.78 11.97
N ALA A 16 -11.56 -6.24 11.41
CA ALA A 16 -10.44 -5.37 11.08
C ALA A 16 -10.85 -4.26 10.10
N LEU A 17 -11.55 -4.62 9.02
CA LEU A 17 -12.06 -3.65 8.03
C LEU A 17 -13.08 -2.71 8.66
N SER A 18 -13.97 -3.23 9.51
CA SER A 18 -14.99 -2.43 10.20
C SER A 18 -14.38 -1.39 11.13
N VAL A 19 -13.35 -1.77 11.89
CA VAL A 19 -12.61 -0.84 12.75
C VAL A 19 -11.85 0.18 11.91
N ALA A 20 -11.26 -0.21 10.77
CA ALA A 20 -10.60 0.73 9.87
C ALA A 20 -11.57 1.74 9.21
N MET A 21 -12.87 1.45 9.20
CA MET A 21 -13.94 2.37 8.81
C MET A 21 -14.46 3.23 9.98
N GLY A 22 -13.99 2.98 11.21
CA GLY A 22 -14.35 3.75 12.40
C GLY A 22 -15.41 3.11 13.30
N ALA A 23 -15.69 1.81 13.17
CA ALA A 23 -16.53 1.10 14.14
C ALA A 23 -15.81 0.91 15.49
N ASP A 24 -16.48 1.25 16.59
CA ASP A 24 -15.94 1.19 17.95
C ASP A 24 -16.46 -0.01 18.74
N LEU A 25 -17.73 -0.38 18.51
CA LEU A 25 -18.43 -1.43 19.25
C LEU A 25 -18.97 -2.51 18.30
N PHE A 26 -19.02 -3.73 18.81
CA PHE A 26 -19.56 -4.91 18.12
C PHE A 26 -20.40 -5.74 19.09
N ASP A 27 -21.51 -6.29 18.61
CA ASP A 27 -22.26 -7.35 19.26
C ASP A 27 -22.17 -8.65 18.45
N SER A 28 -22.26 -9.80 19.14
CA SER A 28 -22.23 -11.11 18.49
C SER A 28 -23.23 -12.04 19.17
N ALA A 29 -24.31 -12.37 18.46
CA ALA A 29 -25.09 -13.58 18.73
C ALA A 29 -24.51 -14.80 17.97
N SER A 30 -23.70 -14.54 16.95
CA SER A 30 -23.12 -15.56 16.07
C SER A 30 -22.27 -16.59 16.80
N TYR A 31 -21.58 -16.25 17.89
CA TYR A 31 -20.77 -17.24 18.63
C TYR A 31 -21.61 -18.42 19.13
N ALA A 32 -22.83 -18.14 19.60
CA ALA A 32 -23.76 -19.13 20.14
C ALA A 32 -24.60 -19.78 19.03
N ILE A 33 -25.08 -19.00 18.06
CA ILE A 33 -25.85 -19.51 16.91
C ILE A 33 -24.98 -20.50 16.12
N TYR A 34 -23.75 -20.13 15.80
CA TYR A 34 -22.82 -21.02 15.10
C TYR A 34 -22.49 -22.26 15.92
N ALA A 35 -22.33 -22.14 17.23
CA ALA A 35 -22.09 -23.31 18.06
C ALA A 35 -23.25 -24.31 18.04
N ARG A 36 -24.50 -23.83 18.08
CA ARG A 36 -25.71 -24.67 17.93
C ARG A 36 -25.75 -25.36 16.56
N ASP A 37 -25.33 -24.64 15.52
CA ASP A 37 -25.19 -25.17 14.16
C ASP A 37 -23.91 -26.01 13.95
N GLN A 38 -23.19 -26.36 15.01
CA GLN A 38 -21.93 -27.11 14.97
C GLN A 38 -20.85 -26.46 14.08
N ARG A 39 -20.75 -25.13 14.16
CA ARG A 39 -19.80 -24.31 13.41
C ARG A 39 -18.72 -23.71 14.30
N TYR A 40 -17.50 -23.77 13.77
CA TYR A 40 -16.24 -23.34 14.37
C TYR A 40 -15.75 -22.06 13.70
N MET A 41 -15.64 -20.96 14.46
CA MET A 41 -15.09 -19.70 13.97
C MET A 41 -13.56 -19.76 13.87
N THR A 42 -13.01 -19.09 12.87
CA THR A 42 -11.61 -18.73 12.77
C THR A 42 -11.47 -17.25 12.33
N PRO A 43 -10.28 -16.66 12.38
CA PRO A 43 -10.04 -15.35 11.78
C PRO A 43 -10.22 -15.29 10.26
N HIS A 44 -10.33 -16.45 9.60
CA HIS A 44 -10.39 -16.61 8.13
C HIS A 44 -11.70 -17.21 7.62
N GLY A 45 -12.60 -17.62 8.51
CA GLY A 45 -13.78 -18.35 8.08
C GLY A 45 -14.61 -18.91 9.22
N VAL A 46 -15.68 -19.58 8.83
CA VAL A 46 -16.53 -20.35 9.73
C VAL A 46 -16.69 -21.72 9.09
N TYR A 47 -16.32 -22.78 9.81
CA TYR A 47 -16.27 -24.13 9.28
C TYR A 47 -17.24 -25.03 10.03
N ARG A 48 -17.78 -26.05 9.37
CA ARG A 48 -18.58 -27.07 10.03
C ARG A 48 -17.66 -28.05 10.73
N LEU A 49 -17.92 -28.34 12.00
CA LEU A 49 -17.09 -29.25 12.81
C LEU A 49 -16.91 -30.61 12.13
N ASN A 50 -17.95 -31.13 11.47
CA ASN A 50 -17.93 -32.43 10.79
C ASN A 50 -17.00 -32.49 9.56
N GLU A 51 -16.57 -31.34 9.04
CA GLU A 51 -15.69 -31.26 7.87
C GLU A 51 -14.23 -30.98 8.25
N MET A 52 -13.95 -30.72 9.54
CA MET A 52 -12.61 -30.38 10.02
C MET A 52 -11.72 -31.62 10.21
N LYS A 53 -10.41 -31.45 10.12
CA LYS A 53 -9.44 -32.52 10.42
C LYS A 53 -8.57 -32.23 11.63
N ASP A 54 -8.52 -30.96 12.03
CA ASP A 54 -7.76 -30.49 13.17
C ASP A 54 -8.45 -29.24 13.75
N LEU A 55 -8.10 -28.84 14.98
CA LEU A 55 -8.51 -27.59 15.62
C LEU A 55 -7.35 -26.58 15.56
N PRO A 56 -7.28 -25.70 14.54
CA PRO A 56 -6.16 -24.78 14.34
C PRO A 56 -6.22 -23.56 15.29
N CYS A 57 -6.27 -23.81 16.59
CA CYS A 57 -6.38 -22.79 17.62
C CYS A 57 -5.71 -23.24 18.93
N THR A 58 -5.19 -22.28 19.66
CA THR A 58 -4.51 -22.50 20.95
C THR A 58 -5.34 -22.01 22.15
N CYS A 59 -6.67 -21.90 22.00
CA CYS A 59 -7.54 -21.50 23.10
C CYS A 59 -7.69 -22.62 24.15
N PRO A 60 -8.17 -22.31 25.37
CA PRO A 60 -8.33 -23.32 26.43
C PRO A 60 -9.22 -24.53 26.09
N VAL A 61 -10.05 -24.43 25.03
CA VAL A 61 -10.83 -25.55 24.49
C VAL A 61 -9.95 -26.40 23.57
N CYS A 62 -9.39 -25.79 22.52
CA CYS A 62 -8.68 -26.51 21.45
C CYS A 62 -7.35 -27.12 21.88
N VAL A 63 -6.70 -26.62 22.94
CA VAL A 63 -5.46 -27.25 23.46
C VAL A 63 -5.72 -28.52 24.28
N LYS A 64 -6.97 -28.76 24.68
CA LYS A 64 -7.35 -29.88 25.55
C LYS A 64 -8.15 -30.97 24.82
N LEU A 65 -8.60 -30.69 23.61
CA LEU A 65 -9.52 -31.53 22.87
C LEU A 65 -9.04 -31.74 21.44
N THR A 66 -9.25 -32.93 20.92
CA THR A 66 -9.15 -33.23 19.48
C THR A 66 -10.46 -32.91 18.77
N VAL A 67 -10.45 -32.96 17.43
CA VAL A 67 -11.68 -32.79 16.63
C VAL A 67 -12.64 -33.96 16.90
N GLU A 68 -12.11 -35.18 17.01
CA GLU A 68 -12.86 -36.42 17.24
C GLU A 68 -13.55 -36.37 18.60
N GLU A 69 -12.83 -36.03 19.67
CA GLU A 69 -13.40 -35.88 21.01
C GLU A 69 -14.51 -34.83 21.02
N LEU A 70 -14.31 -33.69 20.36
CA LEU A 70 -15.31 -32.64 20.27
C LEU A 70 -16.56 -33.07 19.48
N ARG A 71 -16.43 -33.98 18.50
CA ARG A 71 -17.56 -34.53 17.73
C ARG A 71 -18.36 -35.56 18.52
N GLU A 72 -17.68 -36.40 19.27
CA GLU A 72 -18.31 -37.50 20.02
C GLU A 72 -18.98 -37.02 21.32
N MET A 73 -18.64 -35.81 21.79
CA MET A 73 -19.28 -35.19 22.96
C MET A 73 -20.82 -35.09 22.86
N PRO A 74 -21.53 -35.19 24.01
CA PRO A 74 -22.95 -34.89 24.08
C PRO A 74 -23.26 -33.51 23.50
N TYR A 75 -24.37 -33.40 22.77
CA TYR A 75 -24.70 -32.20 22.00
C TYR A 75 -24.60 -30.90 22.81
N GLN A 76 -25.15 -30.87 24.04
CA GLN A 76 -25.11 -29.67 24.88
C GLN A 76 -23.68 -29.28 25.29
N GLU A 77 -22.84 -30.26 25.63
CA GLU A 77 -21.45 -30.00 25.98
C GLU A 77 -20.67 -29.52 24.75
N ARG A 78 -20.83 -30.18 23.61
CA ARG A 78 -20.23 -29.77 22.33
C ARG A 78 -20.60 -28.33 21.95
N VAL A 79 -21.88 -27.97 22.05
CA VAL A 79 -22.36 -26.59 21.79
C VAL A 79 -21.69 -25.61 22.76
N TYR A 80 -21.61 -25.95 24.05
CA TYR A 80 -20.94 -25.09 25.04
C TYR A 80 -19.46 -24.87 24.70
N LYS A 81 -18.72 -25.94 24.38
CA LYS A 81 -17.29 -25.87 24.02
C LYS A 81 -17.07 -25.07 22.74
N LEU A 82 -17.89 -25.28 21.71
CA LEU A 82 -17.84 -24.50 20.47
C LEU A 82 -18.14 -23.03 20.70
N ALA A 83 -19.16 -22.71 21.52
CA ALA A 83 -19.50 -21.33 21.84
C ALA A 83 -18.34 -20.63 22.59
N LEU A 84 -17.73 -21.33 23.54
CA LEU A 84 -16.59 -20.82 24.29
C LEU A 84 -15.37 -20.59 23.38
N HIS A 85 -15.06 -21.53 22.48
CA HIS A 85 -14.05 -21.34 21.45
C HIS A 85 -14.34 -20.11 20.58
N ASN A 86 -15.56 -19.99 20.05
CA ASN A 86 -15.97 -18.87 19.20
C ASN A 86 -15.77 -17.51 19.91
N LEU A 87 -16.09 -17.43 21.21
CA LEU A 87 -15.81 -16.24 22.03
C LEU A 87 -14.31 -15.96 22.17
N TYR A 88 -13.48 -17.00 22.37
CA TYR A 88 -12.03 -16.83 22.42
C TYR A 88 -11.48 -16.29 21.10
N VAL A 89 -11.98 -16.76 19.95
CA VAL A 89 -11.56 -16.26 18.64
C VAL A 89 -11.93 -14.79 18.45
N LEU A 90 -13.16 -14.40 18.77
CA LEU A 90 -13.62 -13.01 18.71
C LEU A 90 -12.75 -12.11 19.61
N ARG A 91 -12.52 -12.52 20.86
CA ARG A 91 -11.68 -11.79 21.82
C ARG A 91 -10.24 -11.67 21.33
N ALA A 92 -9.67 -12.74 20.79
CA ALA A 92 -8.33 -12.73 20.24
C ALA A 92 -8.22 -11.78 19.06
N GLU A 93 -9.21 -11.76 18.17
CA GLU A 93 -9.22 -10.86 17.02
C GLU A 93 -9.29 -9.39 17.41
N LEU A 94 -10.17 -9.03 18.36
CA LEU A 94 -10.21 -7.67 18.90
C LEU A 94 -8.87 -7.24 19.56
N ARG A 95 -8.16 -8.18 20.21
CA ARG A 95 -6.80 -7.91 20.73
C ARG A 95 -5.80 -7.65 19.61
N ARG A 96 -5.81 -8.47 18.53
CA ARG A 96 -4.95 -8.26 17.36
C ARG A 96 -5.19 -6.90 16.72
N ILE A 97 -6.46 -6.50 16.56
CA ILE A 97 -6.83 -5.20 15.98
C ILE A 97 -6.32 -4.06 16.87
N ARG A 98 -6.49 -4.14 18.20
CA ARG A 98 -5.97 -3.11 19.11
C ARG A 98 -4.45 -2.98 19.06
N ASN A 99 -3.73 -4.09 19.01
CA ASN A 99 -2.26 -4.07 18.85
C ASN A 99 -1.87 -3.46 17.50
N ALA A 100 -2.54 -3.86 16.41
CA ALA A 100 -2.29 -3.31 15.09
C ALA A 100 -2.56 -1.79 15.02
N ILE A 101 -3.57 -1.29 15.73
CA ILE A 101 -3.78 0.16 15.88
C ILE A 101 -2.63 0.82 16.64
N ALA A 102 -2.20 0.24 17.76
CA ALA A 102 -1.12 0.79 18.58
C ALA A 102 0.22 0.84 17.84
N GLU A 103 0.51 -0.18 17.03
CA GLU A 103 1.71 -0.30 16.20
C GLU A 103 1.58 0.43 14.84
N GLY A 104 0.38 0.93 14.51
CA GLY A 104 0.07 1.54 13.22
C GLY A 104 -0.03 0.55 12.06
N SER A 105 -0.04 -0.75 12.31
CA SER A 105 -0.12 -1.83 11.30
C SER A 105 -1.56 -2.30 10.99
N LEU A 106 -2.58 -1.51 11.32
CA LEU A 106 -3.99 -1.88 11.10
C LEU A 106 -4.27 -2.18 9.62
N TRP A 107 -3.67 -1.44 8.69
CA TRP A 107 -3.93 -1.63 7.27
C TRP A 107 -3.37 -2.96 6.76
N GLU A 108 -2.20 -3.35 7.24
CA GLU A 108 -1.60 -4.67 6.98
C GLU A 108 -2.54 -5.78 7.47
N LEU A 109 -3.10 -5.63 8.68
CA LEU A 109 -4.08 -6.60 9.20
C LEU A 109 -5.35 -6.66 8.34
N VAL A 110 -5.88 -5.50 7.91
CA VAL A 110 -7.04 -5.43 7.00
C VAL A 110 -6.76 -6.16 5.70
N GLU A 111 -5.60 -5.93 5.09
CA GLU A 111 -5.18 -6.58 3.86
C GLU A 111 -5.06 -8.10 4.02
N ILE A 112 -4.47 -8.58 5.12
CA ILE A 112 -4.40 -10.02 5.43
C ILE A 112 -5.82 -10.60 5.57
N ARG A 113 -6.71 -9.92 6.31
CA ARG A 113 -8.08 -10.41 6.51
C ARG A 113 -8.91 -10.39 5.25
N ALA A 114 -8.77 -9.36 4.41
CA ALA A 114 -9.50 -9.22 3.15
C ALA A 114 -9.30 -10.40 2.19
N ARG A 115 -8.14 -11.07 2.27
CA ARG A 115 -7.82 -12.26 1.47
C ARG A 115 -8.55 -13.54 1.93
N SER A 116 -9.25 -13.50 3.06
CA SER A 116 -10.01 -14.65 3.58
C SER A 116 -11.27 -14.95 2.77
N HIS A 117 -11.85 -13.96 2.08
CA HIS A 117 -13.04 -14.17 1.25
C HIS A 117 -13.16 -13.14 0.11
N PRO A 118 -13.56 -13.52 -1.13
CA PRO A 118 -13.69 -12.59 -2.26
C PRO A 118 -14.58 -11.37 -1.98
N SER A 119 -15.69 -11.53 -1.25
CA SER A 119 -16.56 -10.41 -0.88
C SER A 119 -15.87 -9.41 0.06
N LEU A 120 -14.97 -9.88 0.93
CA LEU A 120 -14.24 -9.00 1.83
C LEU A 120 -13.14 -8.24 1.08
N LEU A 121 -12.48 -8.90 0.12
CA LEU A 121 -11.57 -8.20 -0.80
C LEU A 121 -12.31 -7.15 -1.64
N ARG A 122 -13.53 -7.46 -2.09
CA ARG A 122 -14.39 -6.49 -2.79
C ARG A 122 -14.74 -5.31 -1.88
N ALA A 123 -15.07 -5.57 -0.62
CA ALA A 123 -15.34 -4.51 0.35
C ALA A 123 -14.10 -3.62 0.60
N LEU A 124 -12.90 -4.20 0.65
CA LEU A 124 -11.66 -3.43 0.72
C LEU A 124 -11.46 -2.54 -0.51
N ARG A 125 -11.77 -3.01 -1.72
CA ARG A 125 -11.73 -2.16 -2.93
C ARG A 125 -12.76 -1.04 -2.89
N GLU A 126 -13.94 -1.30 -2.32
CA GLU A 126 -14.96 -0.26 -2.15
C GLU A 126 -14.52 0.82 -1.15
N TYR A 127 -13.83 0.41 -0.08
CA TYR A 127 -13.25 1.32 0.91
C TYR A 127 -12.33 2.37 0.26
N GLU A 128 -11.55 2.01 -0.75
CA GLU A 128 -10.60 2.91 -1.42
C GLU A 128 -11.27 4.18 -1.97
N LYS A 129 -12.55 4.09 -2.36
CA LYS A 129 -13.33 5.24 -2.83
C LYS A 129 -13.55 6.30 -1.74
N TYR A 130 -13.46 5.90 -0.48
CA TYR A 130 -13.64 6.75 0.69
C TYR A 130 -12.32 7.18 1.33
N THR A 131 -11.16 6.79 0.78
CA THR A 131 -9.84 7.11 1.34
C THR A 131 -9.65 8.60 1.60
N ALA A 132 -10.21 9.47 0.74
CA ALA A 132 -10.18 10.93 0.93
C ALA A 132 -10.90 11.41 2.20
N TYR A 133 -11.97 10.72 2.62
CA TYR A 133 -12.67 11.01 3.87
C TYR A 133 -11.88 10.47 5.07
N ILE A 134 -11.41 9.23 4.98
CA ILE A 134 -10.65 8.55 6.04
C ILE A 134 -9.33 9.27 6.34
N GLU A 135 -8.62 9.74 5.31
CA GLU A 135 -7.32 10.39 5.45
C GLU A 135 -7.36 11.57 6.41
N LYS A 136 -8.50 12.28 6.51
CA LYS A 136 -8.73 13.40 7.43
C LYS A 136 -8.56 13.01 8.90
N PHE A 137 -8.84 11.76 9.24
CA PHE A 137 -8.74 11.22 10.60
C PHE A 137 -7.49 10.34 10.79
N HIS A 138 -6.82 9.98 9.70
CA HIS A 138 -5.62 9.17 9.73
C HIS A 138 -4.41 9.99 10.21
N LYS A 139 -3.65 9.46 11.18
CA LYS A 139 -2.45 10.15 11.71
C LYS A 139 -1.37 10.28 10.64
N VAL A 140 -0.65 11.41 10.64
CA VAL A 140 0.43 11.65 9.66
C VAL A 140 1.65 10.78 9.95
N THR A 141 2.02 10.65 11.22
CA THR A 141 3.10 9.78 11.70
C THR A 141 2.57 8.83 12.77
N ARG A 142 3.23 7.68 12.88
CA ARG A 142 2.96 6.64 13.89
C ARG A 142 3.79 6.93 15.15
N GLY A 143 3.36 6.42 16.30
CA GLY A 143 4.11 6.56 17.56
C GLY A 143 5.45 5.81 17.52
N VAL A 144 5.46 4.63 16.89
CA VAL A 144 6.67 3.89 16.50
C VAL A 144 6.75 3.95 14.97
N ILE A 145 7.85 4.50 14.44
CA ILE A 145 8.04 4.57 12.99
C ILE A 145 8.50 3.20 12.50
N SER A 146 7.58 2.44 11.93
CA SER A 146 7.83 1.19 11.21
C SER A 146 7.61 1.36 9.71
N GLY A 147 8.29 0.54 8.91
CA GLY A 147 8.09 0.53 7.47
C GLY A 147 6.69 0.06 7.08
N LEU A 148 6.11 0.66 6.04
CA LEU A 148 4.84 0.21 5.47
C LEU A 148 5.04 -1.02 4.59
N PHE A 149 4.08 -1.93 4.56
CA PHE A 149 4.15 -3.09 3.67
C PHE A 149 3.19 -2.97 2.49
N PHE A 150 3.71 -3.04 1.27
CA PHE A 150 2.95 -3.05 0.03
C PHE A 150 2.93 -4.47 -0.54
N TYR A 151 1.76 -5.11 -0.53
CA TYR A 151 1.61 -6.49 -0.95
C TYR A 151 1.17 -6.61 -2.42
N ASN A 152 0.28 -5.74 -2.87
CA ASN A 152 -0.24 -5.70 -4.25
C ASN A 152 -0.92 -4.34 -4.52
N ALA A 153 -1.61 -4.22 -5.66
CA ALA A 153 -2.27 -2.99 -6.06
C ALA A 153 -3.22 -2.39 -5.01
N THR A 154 -3.89 -3.20 -4.17
CA THR A 154 -4.81 -2.68 -3.13
C THR A 154 -4.08 -1.95 -2.01
N SER A 155 -2.79 -2.20 -1.81
CA SER A 155 -1.98 -1.46 -0.84
C SER A 155 -1.85 0.03 -1.23
N ARG A 156 -2.06 0.40 -2.50
CA ARG A 156 -2.07 1.81 -2.92
C ARG A 156 -3.33 2.57 -2.50
N GLY A 157 -4.39 1.86 -2.09
CA GLY A 157 -5.62 2.45 -1.54
C GLY A 157 -5.46 3.07 -0.15
N ARG A 158 -4.26 2.97 0.45
CA ARG A 158 -3.91 3.47 1.77
C ARG A 158 -4.05 4.99 1.91
N PRO A 159 -4.48 5.50 3.09
CA PRO A 159 -4.50 6.93 3.39
C PRO A 159 -3.13 7.62 3.21
N GLU A 160 -2.02 6.94 3.51
CA GLU A 160 -0.67 7.50 3.35
C GLU A 160 -0.33 7.83 1.89
N VAL A 161 -0.71 6.95 0.96
CA VAL A 161 -0.47 7.14 -0.49
C VAL A 161 -1.33 8.29 -1.00
N PHE A 162 -2.63 8.30 -0.63
CA PHE A 162 -3.53 9.41 -0.99
C PHE A 162 -3.02 10.74 -0.45
N ARG A 163 -2.58 10.79 0.82
CA ARG A 163 -2.03 11.99 1.46
C ARG A 163 -0.84 12.53 0.69
N HIS A 164 0.10 11.66 0.31
CA HIS A 164 1.28 12.04 -0.46
C HIS A 164 0.88 12.70 -1.79
N LEU A 165 0.06 12.02 -2.60
CA LEU A 165 -0.38 12.51 -3.89
C LEU A 165 -1.22 13.81 -3.77
N SER A 166 -2.09 13.91 -2.77
CA SER A 166 -2.86 15.14 -2.52
C SER A 166 -1.96 16.30 -2.10
N ARG A 167 -0.95 16.07 -1.25
CA ARG A 167 0.00 17.12 -0.87
C ARG A 167 0.88 17.56 -2.04
N LEU A 168 1.27 16.63 -2.91
CA LEU A 168 1.92 16.98 -4.17
C LEU A 168 1.02 17.85 -5.06
N ARG A 169 -0.28 17.57 -5.12
CA ARG A 169 -1.23 18.37 -5.91
C ARG A 169 -1.40 19.79 -5.37
N ASP A 170 -1.58 19.89 -4.06
CA ASP A 170 -2.17 21.06 -3.41
C ASP A 170 -1.12 21.97 -2.76
N ARG A 171 0.03 21.42 -2.35
CA ARG A 171 1.01 22.13 -1.51
C ARG A 171 2.40 22.22 -2.14
N TYR A 172 2.75 21.27 -2.98
CA TYR A 172 4.08 21.19 -3.56
C TYR A 172 4.26 22.21 -4.70
N LYS A 173 5.44 22.84 -4.74
CA LYS A 173 5.88 23.71 -5.82
C LYS A 173 7.24 23.18 -6.31
N PRO A 174 7.37 22.76 -7.57
CA PRO A 174 8.63 22.26 -8.07
C PRO A 174 9.70 23.36 -8.09
N PRO A 175 10.99 23.00 -8.00
CA PRO A 175 12.08 23.94 -8.20
C PRO A 175 12.02 24.55 -9.61
N ARG A 176 12.55 25.76 -9.78
CA ARG A 176 12.59 26.48 -11.07
C ARG A 176 13.60 25.82 -12.02
N ARG A 177 13.19 24.75 -12.68
CA ARG A 177 14.00 23.91 -13.58
C ARG A 177 13.15 23.48 -14.76
N ASP A 178 13.67 23.63 -15.98
CA ASP A 178 12.89 23.45 -17.22
C ASP A 178 12.92 22.03 -17.79
N VAL A 179 13.73 21.14 -17.22
CA VAL A 179 13.86 19.73 -17.61
C VAL A 179 13.47 18.83 -16.45
N LEU A 180 12.47 17.97 -16.66
CA LEU A 180 12.08 16.93 -15.71
C LEU A 180 12.79 15.62 -16.05
N LEU A 181 13.65 15.16 -15.16
CA LEU A 181 14.31 13.86 -15.24
C LEU A 181 13.57 12.86 -14.34
N LEU A 182 12.73 12.04 -14.96
CA LEU A 182 12.06 10.92 -14.32
C LEU A 182 13.03 9.74 -14.26
N VAL A 183 13.26 9.19 -13.07
CA VAL A 183 14.08 7.98 -12.86
C VAL A 183 13.21 6.88 -12.25
N THR A 184 13.30 5.64 -12.72
CA THR A 184 12.61 4.52 -12.05
C THR A 184 13.26 4.23 -10.70
N GLU A 185 12.45 3.88 -9.70
CA GLU A 185 12.96 3.55 -8.37
C GLU A 185 13.91 2.33 -8.36
N THR A 186 14.87 2.36 -7.43
CA THR A 186 15.78 1.25 -7.13
C THR A 186 15.33 0.49 -5.87
N SER A 187 15.98 -0.63 -5.55
CA SER A 187 15.65 -1.40 -4.34
C SER A 187 16.08 -0.72 -3.04
N VAL A 188 17.07 0.18 -3.08
CA VAL A 188 17.67 0.81 -1.90
C VAL A 188 17.18 2.25 -1.74
N LYS A 189 16.65 2.57 -0.57
CA LYS A 189 16.03 3.86 -0.22
C LYS A 189 16.67 4.44 1.04
N PRO A 190 16.67 5.78 1.23
CA PRO A 190 16.28 6.84 0.29
C PRO A 190 17.15 6.89 -0.96
N PHE A 191 16.51 7.16 -2.11
CA PHE A 191 17.12 7.26 -3.44
C PHE A 191 18.12 8.42 -3.55
N SER A 192 17.92 9.47 -2.77
CA SER A 192 18.79 10.64 -2.68
C SER A 192 20.11 10.37 -1.96
N ARG A 193 20.23 9.23 -1.26
CA ARG A 193 21.44 8.86 -0.50
C ARG A 193 22.11 7.60 -1.02
N PHE A 194 21.35 6.66 -1.58
CA PHE A 194 21.86 5.36 -1.97
C PHE A 194 21.64 5.04 -3.45
N GLY A 195 22.46 4.13 -3.97
CA GLY A 195 22.39 3.66 -5.36
C GLY A 195 22.78 4.71 -6.40
N TRP A 196 22.59 4.37 -7.67
CA TRP A 196 22.99 5.21 -8.80
C TRP A 196 22.19 6.51 -8.89
N ILE A 197 20.96 6.57 -8.34
CA ILE A 197 20.15 7.81 -8.33
C ILE A 197 20.84 8.88 -7.48
N SER A 198 21.39 8.51 -6.32
CA SER A 198 22.18 9.41 -5.46
C SER A 198 23.42 9.93 -6.17
N GLU A 199 24.18 9.04 -6.82
CA GLU A 199 25.37 9.42 -7.58
C GLU A 199 25.02 10.33 -8.76
N LEU A 200 23.95 10.02 -9.51
CA LEU A 200 23.46 10.83 -10.61
C LEU A 200 23.09 12.25 -10.13
N ALA A 201 22.34 12.34 -9.04
CA ALA A 201 21.96 13.62 -8.44
C ALA A 201 23.18 14.43 -8.00
N SER A 202 24.19 13.77 -7.41
CA SER A 202 25.46 14.40 -7.04
C SER A 202 26.17 14.97 -8.27
N ARG A 203 26.33 14.18 -9.34
CA ARG A 203 26.99 14.63 -10.58
C ARG A 203 26.24 15.74 -11.30
N LEU A 204 24.91 15.67 -11.36
CA LEU A 204 24.07 16.76 -11.87
C LEU A 204 24.30 18.07 -11.10
N ASN A 205 24.55 18.00 -9.79
CA ASN A 205 24.81 19.17 -8.95
C ASN A 205 26.23 19.76 -9.13
N THR A 206 27.19 19.00 -9.65
CA THR A 206 28.56 19.50 -9.92
C THR A 206 28.65 20.38 -11.17
N ASP A 207 27.71 20.23 -12.11
CA ASP A 207 27.64 20.99 -13.36
C ASP A 207 26.57 22.10 -13.22
N PHE A 208 26.96 23.37 -13.39
CA PHE A 208 26.09 24.51 -13.14
C PHE A 208 24.85 24.55 -14.05
N GLU A 209 25.03 24.24 -15.33
CA GLU A 209 23.96 24.23 -16.33
C GLU A 209 22.97 23.10 -16.01
N LEU A 210 23.47 21.90 -15.70
CA LEU A 210 22.61 20.78 -15.33
C LEU A 210 21.88 21.04 -14.01
N ARG A 211 22.56 21.56 -12.98
CA ARG A 211 21.96 21.87 -11.67
C ARG A 211 20.82 22.88 -11.77
N SER A 212 20.95 23.88 -12.64
CA SER A 212 19.97 24.95 -12.81
C SER A 212 18.77 24.54 -13.67
N ARG A 213 18.89 23.47 -14.47
CA ARG A 213 17.88 23.06 -15.45
C ARG A 213 17.20 21.73 -15.16
N VAL A 214 17.86 20.78 -14.49
CA VAL A 214 17.39 19.39 -14.34
C VAL A 214 16.78 19.13 -12.97
N HIS A 215 15.49 18.80 -12.94
CA HIS A 215 14.77 18.37 -11.76
C HIS A 215 14.62 16.84 -11.73
N VAL A 216 15.20 16.19 -10.73
CA VAL A 216 15.15 14.73 -10.58
C VAL A 216 13.92 14.32 -9.77
N VAL A 217 13.13 13.41 -10.34
CA VAL A 217 11.90 12.89 -9.71
C VAL A 217 11.84 11.38 -9.92
N VAL A 218 11.58 10.63 -8.85
CA VAL A 218 11.50 9.17 -8.87
C VAL A 218 10.09 8.72 -9.24
N VAL A 219 10.00 7.77 -10.17
CA VAL A 219 8.78 7.04 -10.51
C VAL A 219 8.72 5.81 -9.60
N SER A 220 7.76 5.80 -8.68
CA SER A 220 7.62 4.78 -7.64
C SER A 220 6.37 3.92 -7.85
N LYS A 221 6.49 2.61 -7.64
CA LYS A 221 5.35 1.68 -7.72
C LYS A 221 4.33 1.91 -6.61
N GLU A 222 4.77 2.37 -5.45
CA GLU A 222 3.95 2.56 -4.25
C GLU A 222 3.28 3.92 -4.23
N TYR A 223 4.07 4.97 -4.51
CA TYR A 223 3.65 6.36 -4.34
C TYR A 223 3.45 7.11 -5.66
N GLY A 224 3.68 6.45 -6.80
CA GLY A 224 3.53 7.03 -8.13
C GLY A 224 4.70 7.92 -8.50
N ILE A 225 4.80 9.08 -7.87
CA ILE A 225 5.81 10.11 -8.14
C ILE A 225 6.40 10.63 -6.82
N ILE A 226 7.72 10.63 -6.69
CA ILE A 226 8.44 11.13 -5.52
C ILE A 226 9.52 12.12 -5.99
N PRO A 227 9.32 13.44 -5.85
CA PRO A 227 10.40 14.41 -6.03
C PRO A 227 11.57 14.08 -5.11
N LEU A 228 12.80 14.12 -5.63
CA LEU A 228 13.96 13.60 -4.91
C LEU A 228 14.20 14.33 -3.58
N GLU A 229 13.87 15.61 -3.49
CA GLU A 229 13.97 16.41 -2.26
C GLU A 229 12.97 16.00 -1.16
N LEU A 230 11.99 15.15 -1.46
CA LEU A 230 10.99 14.68 -0.50
C LEU A 230 11.21 13.23 -0.06
N ASP A 231 12.08 12.46 -0.73
CA ASP A 231 12.15 11.00 -0.58
C ASP A 231 12.45 10.52 0.85
N SER A 232 13.19 11.34 1.60
CA SER A 232 13.63 11.04 2.97
C SER A 232 12.54 11.31 4.01
N LEU A 233 11.40 11.89 3.60
CA LEU A 233 10.25 12.14 4.48
C LEU A 233 9.41 10.87 4.61
N PHE A 234 8.89 10.61 5.81
CA PHE A 234 7.97 9.50 6.03
C PHE A 234 6.68 9.68 5.21
N PRO A 235 6.16 8.62 4.55
CA PRO A 235 6.65 7.23 4.48
C PRO A 235 7.42 6.86 3.19
N LEU A 236 8.03 7.84 2.51
CA LEU A 236 8.56 7.71 1.14
C LEU A 236 9.88 6.93 1.03
N SER A 237 10.48 6.56 2.16
CA SER A 237 11.61 5.63 2.21
C SER A 237 11.41 4.45 3.16
N GLN A 238 10.43 4.54 4.07
CA GLN A 238 10.19 3.53 5.11
C GLN A 238 9.08 2.58 4.64
N TYR A 239 9.41 1.70 3.70
CA TYR A 239 8.48 0.67 3.22
C TYR A 239 9.20 -0.53 2.60
N GLU A 240 8.53 -1.67 2.62
CA GLU A 240 8.86 -2.88 1.85
C GLU A 240 7.76 -3.15 0.84
N SER A 241 8.11 -3.71 -0.31
CA SER A 241 7.16 -3.86 -1.41
C SER A 241 7.35 -5.13 -2.22
N ALA A 242 6.24 -5.77 -2.52
CA ALA A 242 6.10 -6.85 -3.50
C ALA A 242 5.41 -6.38 -4.80
N LEU A 243 5.18 -5.07 -4.98
CA LEU A 243 4.59 -4.54 -6.21
C LEU A 243 5.51 -4.75 -7.40
N ASP A 244 4.91 -5.12 -8.53
CA ASP A 244 5.59 -5.32 -9.81
C ASP A 244 4.87 -4.54 -10.91
N CYS A 245 5.62 -3.80 -11.72
CA CYS A 245 5.11 -3.10 -12.90
C CYS A 245 4.68 -4.05 -14.03
N ARG A 246 4.90 -5.37 -13.91
CA ARG A 246 4.30 -6.37 -14.79
C ARG A 246 2.80 -6.55 -14.54
N ASP A 247 2.30 -6.20 -13.35
CA ASP A 247 0.86 -6.13 -13.08
C ASP A 247 0.27 -4.93 -13.85
N PRO A 248 -0.66 -5.16 -14.81
CA PRO A 248 -1.25 -4.08 -15.60
C PRO A 248 -1.94 -3.01 -14.74
N THR A 249 -2.50 -3.39 -13.59
CA THR A 249 -3.18 -2.46 -12.68
C THR A 249 -2.17 -1.48 -12.08
N VAL A 250 -1.02 -1.99 -11.61
CA VAL A 250 0.05 -1.18 -11.03
C VAL A 250 0.65 -0.28 -12.11
N LEU A 251 0.98 -0.84 -13.27
CA LEU A 251 1.54 -0.12 -14.41
C LEU A 251 0.66 1.06 -14.82
N LEU A 252 -0.63 0.81 -15.07
CA LEU A 252 -1.55 1.84 -15.53
C LEU A 252 -1.78 2.92 -14.47
N THR A 253 -1.80 2.55 -13.20
CA THR A 253 -1.96 3.49 -12.09
C THR A 253 -0.75 4.41 -11.99
N VAL A 254 0.47 3.85 -11.98
CA VAL A 254 1.71 4.64 -11.91
C VAL A 254 1.87 5.54 -13.15
N ALA A 255 1.57 5.03 -14.34
CA ALA A 255 1.61 5.84 -15.56
C ALA A 255 0.58 6.99 -15.53
N SER A 256 -0.58 6.77 -14.91
CA SER A 256 -1.59 7.81 -14.69
C SER A 256 -1.11 8.86 -13.68
N ASP A 257 -0.41 8.47 -12.62
CA ASP A 257 0.17 9.41 -11.64
C ASP A 257 1.24 10.30 -12.30
N VAL A 258 2.10 9.71 -13.13
CA VAL A 258 3.12 10.44 -13.91
C VAL A 258 2.46 11.45 -14.85
N GLU A 259 1.45 10.99 -15.60
CA GLU A 259 0.69 11.84 -16.53
C GLU A 259 0.05 13.02 -15.79
N TRP A 260 -0.59 12.75 -14.64
CA TRP A 260 -1.20 13.76 -13.79
C TRP A 260 -0.16 14.78 -13.28
N TYR A 261 0.98 14.32 -12.77
CA TYR A 261 2.03 15.20 -12.22
C TYR A 261 2.59 16.12 -13.31
N VAL A 262 2.93 15.58 -14.48
CA VAL A 262 3.43 16.38 -15.60
C VAL A 262 2.37 17.36 -16.07
N ARG A 263 1.09 16.95 -16.14
CA ARG A 263 -0.01 17.86 -16.52
C ARG A 263 -0.17 19.01 -15.54
N ARG A 264 -0.08 18.72 -14.24
CA ARG A 264 -0.22 19.71 -13.16
C ARG A 264 0.86 20.78 -13.21
N PHE A 265 2.08 20.38 -13.58
CA PHE A 265 3.27 21.25 -13.61
C PHE A 265 3.80 21.45 -15.03
N VAL A 266 2.94 21.34 -16.06
CA VAL A 266 3.36 21.42 -17.46
C VAL A 266 4.01 22.76 -17.81
N ALA A 267 3.60 23.85 -17.15
CA ALA A 267 4.20 25.17 -17.31
C ALA A 267 5.62 25.27 -16.75
N SER A 268 6.02 24.35 -15.87
CA SER A 268 7.36 24.31 -15.28
C SER A 268 8.36 23.55 -16.14
N TYR A 269 7.91 22.59 -16.96
CA TYR A 269 8.80 21.70 -17.70
C TYR A 269 8.60 21.82 -19.20
N LYS A 270 9.67 22.15 -19.93
CA LYS A 270 9.70 22.18 -21.41
C LYS A 270 9.97 20.79 -22.00
N LEU A 271 10.56 19.92 -21.21
CA LEU A 271 11.14 18.64 -21.64
C LEU A 271 11.05 17.62 -20.50
N VAL A 272 10.72 16.38 -20.85
CA VAL A 272 10.77 15.23 -19.94
C VAL A 272 11.74 14.18 -20.48
N ILE A 273 12.62 13.69 -19.61
CA ILE A 273 13.52 12.56 -19.90
C ILE A 273 13.19 11.45 -18.90
N VAL A 274 13.00 10.23 -19.38
CA VAL A 274 12.74 9.06 -18.53
C VAL A 274 13.94 8.11 -18.59
N VAL A 275 14.62 7.94 -17.46
CA VAL A 275 15.71 6.98 -17.29
C VAL A 275 15.21 5.78 -16.50
N TYR A 276 15.48 4.58 -16.99
CA TYR A 276 14.89 3.38 -16.40
C TYR A 276 15.83 2.18 -16.38
N GLU A 277 15.70 1.34 -15.35
CA GLU A 277 16.36 0.03 -15.26
C GLU A 277 15.57 -1.05 -16.00
N GLU A 278 16.21 -2.21 -16.20
CA GLU A 278 15.56 -3.39 -16.75
C GLU A 278 14.29 -3.79 -15.97
N GLY A 279 13.24 -4.18 -16.68
CA GLY A 279 11.95 -4.57 -16.11
C GLY A 279 10.90 -3.45 -16.09
N TYR A 280 11.29 -2.19 -16.38
CA TYR A 280 10.37 -1.05 -16.48
C TYR A 280 9.97 -0.69 -17.91
N GLU A 281 10.36 -1.46 -18.93
CA GLU A 281 10.15 -1.14 -20.35
C GLU A 281 8.67 -0.87 -20.67
N MET A 282 7.77 -1.69 -20.13
CA MET A 282 6.33 -1.57 -20.37
C MET A 282 5.75 -0.33 -19.70
N LEU A 283 6.17 -0.02 -18.47
CA LEU A 283 5.76 1.19 -17.76
C LEU A 283 6.22 2.43 -18.51
N VAL A 284 7.50 2.48 -18.89
CA VAL A 284 8.09 3.63 -19.58
C VAL A 284 7.45 3.85 -20.94
N ARG A 285 7.19 2.78 -21.70
CA ARG A 285 6.46 2.87 -22.97
C ARG A 285 5.08 3.52 -22.78
N GLU A 286 4.35 3.11 -21.75
CA GLU A 286 3.03 3.67 -21.43
C GLU A 286 3.11 5.13 -20.96
N ILE A 287 4.09 5.48 -20.12
CA ILE A 287 4.37 6.86 -19.70
C ILE A 287 4.62 7.74 -20.94
N ILE A 288 5.55 7.35 -21.82
CA ILE A 288 5.89 8.12 -23.02
C ILE A 288 4.70 8.28 -23.95
N ARG A 289 3.92 7.22 -24.14
CA ARG A 289 2.69 7.27 -24.94
C ARG A 289 1.73 8.33 -24.40
N ARG A 290 1.55 8.41 -23.07
CA ARG A 290 0.68 9.41 -22.42
C ARG A 290 1.25 10.83 -22.53
N LEU A 291 2.53 11.00 -22.22
CA LEU A 291 3.21 12.31 -22.29
C LEU A 291 3.17 12.89 -23.72
N ARG A 292 3.43 12.06 -24.74
CA ARG A 292 3.36 12.50 -26.15
C ARG A 292 1.94 12.87 -26.58
N ARG A 293 0.91 12.15 -26.10
CA ARG A 293 -0.51 12.52 -26.35
C ARG A 293 -0.87 13.87 -25.73
N MET A 294 -0.18 14.31 -24.67
CA MET A 294 -0.32 15.64 -24.09
C MET A 294 0.49 16.73 -24.81
N GLY A 295 1.24 16.39 -25.87
CA GLY A 295 2.13 17.33 -26.56
C GLY A 295 3.45 17.60 -25.85
N VAL A 296 3.80 16.80 -24.83
CA VAL A 296 5.06 16.96 -24.09
C VAL A 296 6.21 16.32 -24.87
N ARG A 297 7.31 17.07 -25.04
CA ARG A 297 8.57 16.52 -25.58
C ARG A 297 9.15 15.54 -24.58
N ALA A 298 9.09 14.25 -24.90
CA ALA A 298 9.50 13.17 -24.00
C ALA A 298 10.47 12.19 -24.66
N TYR A 299 11.59 11.94 -23.98
CA TYR A 299 12.67 11.04 -24.40
C TYR A 299 12.92 9.96 -23.34
N THR A 300 13.51 8.85 -23.76
CA THR A 300 13.80 7.72 -22.88
C THR A 300 15.23 7.25 -23.03
N LYS A 301 15.83 6.79 -21.93
CA LYS A 301 17.14 6.15 -21.92
C LYS A 301 17.12 4.98 -20.94
N ARG A 302 17.50 3.79 -21.40
CA ARG A 302 17.79 2.68 -20.46
C ARG A 302 19.07 3.03 -19.71
N PHE A 303 19.06 2.87 -18.39
CA PHE A 303 20.21 3.08 -17.55
C PHE A 303 21.33 2.10 -17.90
N SER A 304 22.56 2.60 -17.92
CA SER A 304 23.78 1.85 -18.25
C SER A 304 24.91 2.27 -17.30
N THR A 305 25.34 3.53 -17.38
CA THR A 305 26.30 4.20 -16.50
C THR A 305 25.86 5.64 -16.25
N ILE A 306 26.37 6.25 -15.17
CA ILE A 306 26.10 7.66 -14.86
C ILE A 306 26.57 8.57 -16.00
N SER A 307 27.78 8.34 -16.54
CA SER A 307 28.34 9.15 -17.63
C SER A 307 27.46 9.10 -18.88
N ASP A 308 27.02 7.91 -19.32
CA ASP A 308 26.16 7.76 -20.50
C ASP A 308 24.79 8.45 -20.30
N VAL A 309 24.23 8.41 -19.08
CA VAL A 309 23.01 9.17 -18.77
C VAL A 309 23.25 10.68 -18.84
N LEU A 310 24.35 11.17 -18.28
CA LEU A 310 24.68 12.60 -18.31
C LEU A 310 24.93 13.10 -19.73
N ASP A 311 25.67 12.34 -20.55
CA ASP A 311 25.95 12.68 -21.95
C ASP A 311 24.65 12.72 -22.77
N PHE A 312 23.75 11.76 -22.54
CA PHE A 312 22.42 11.76 -23.15
C PHE A 312 21.61 12.98 -22.73
N VAL A 313 21.57 13.31 -21.44
CA VAL A 313 20.85 14.48 -20.91
C VAL A 313 21.42 15.77 -21.52
N LYS A 314 22.74 15.93 -21.56
CA LYS A 314 23.43 17.08 -22.18
C LYS A 314 23.08 17.24 -23.66
N SER A 315 23.14 16.14 -24.41
CA SER A 315 22.78 16.08 -25.83
C SER A 315 21.35 16.55 -26.10
N ILE A 316 20.38 16.06 -25.31
CA ILE A 316 18.97 16.44 -25.49
C ILE A 316 18.69 17.90 -25.10
N ILE A 317 19.40 18.42 -24.09
CA ILE A 317 19.24 19.80 -23.61
C ILE A 317 19.99 20.81 -24.49
N GLY A 318 20.92 20.34 -25.33
CA GLY A 318 21.77 21.17 -26.19
C GLY A 318 22.94 21.83 -25.44
N ILE A 319 23.42 21.19 -24.36
CA ILE A 319 24.63 21.59 -23.64
C ILE A 319 25.78 20.84 -24.32
N TYR A 320 26.46 21.51 -25.25
CA TYR A 320 27.70 21.01 -25.82
C TYR A 320 28.85 21.46 -24.92
N THR A 321 29.68 20.50 -24.48
CA THR A 321 30.94 20.77 -23.76
C THR A 321 31.96 21.44 -24.65
#